data_AF-A0A392QMP5-F1
#
_entry.id   AF-A0A392QMP5-F1
#
_cell.length_a   1.000
_cell.length_b   1.000
_cell.length_c   1.000
_cell.angle_alpha   90.00
_cell.angle_beta   90.00
_cell.angle_gamma   90.00
#
_symmetry.space_group_name_H-M   'P 1'
#
loop_
_entity.id
_entity.type
_entity.pdbx_description
1 polymer ?
#
loop_
_entity_poly.entity_id
_entity_poly.type
_entity_poly.pdbx_seq_one_letter_code
_entity_poly.pdbx_strand_id
1 'polypeptide(L)'
;SDLILVDDIAKLAATPLRSNTVLAAPEYCNANFSIYFTPSFWSNPSLSLTFANREACYFNTGVMVIDLQRWRSGEYTTMIREWMELQKRMRIYELGSLPPFLLVFAGRITPVDHRWNQHGLGGDNFRGLCRDLHPGPVSLLHWSGKGKPWARLDGNRACPLDALWAPYDLLKTHFAIEV
;
A
#
# COMPACT_ATOMS: atom_id res chain seq x y z
N SER A 1 8.71 -12.20 1.17
CA SER A 1 7.55 -11.28 1.24
C SER A 1 7.62 -10.52 2.56
N ASP A 2 7.15 -9.28 2.60
CA ASP A 2 7.14 -8.40 3.79
C ASP A 2 5.74 -8.26 4.42
N LEU A 3 4.89 -9.25 4.17
CA LEU A 3 3.53 -9.37 4.70
C LEU A 3 3.38 -10.63 5.53
N ILE A 4 2.61 -10.54 6.61
CA ILE A 4 2.10 -11.70 7.35
C ILE A 4 0.59 -11.54 7.51
N LEU A 5 -0.14 -12.56 7.08
CA LEU A 5 -1.56 -12.69 7.33
C LEU A 5 -1.76 -13.43 8.66
N VAL A 6 -2.56 -12.87 9.56
CA VAL A 6 -2.84 -13.44 10.90
C VAL A 6 -4.32 -13.76 11.10
N ASP A 7 -5.10 -13.72 10.02
CA ASP A 7 -6.53 -14.00 9.98
C ASP A 7 -6.90 -14.75 8.68
N ASP A 8 -8.15 -15.16 8.51
CA ASP A 8 -8.62 -15.85 7.31
C ASP A 8 -8.81 -14.88 6.14
N ILE A 9 -7.98 -15.01 5.10
CA ILE A 9 -8.04 -14.17 3.88
C ILE A 9 -9.40 -14.23 3.16
N ALA A 10 -10.17 -15.31 3.33
CA ALA A 10 -11.49 -15.43 2.74
C ALA A 10 -12.43 -14.29 3.20
N LYS A 11 -12.25 -13.78 4.43
CA LYS A 11 -13.02 -12.63 4.95
C LYS A 11 -12.72 -11.36 4.16
N LEU A 12 -11.46 -11.11 3.80
CA LEU A 12 -11.09 -9.99 2.94
C LEU A 12 -11.62 -10.21 1.52
N ALA A 13 -11.43 -11.40 0.96
CA ALA A 13 -11.89 -11.75 -0.39
C ALA A 13 -13.42 -11.61 -0.55
N ALA A 14 -14.18 -11.87 0.51
CA ALA A 14 -15.63 -11.72 0.55
C ALA A 14 -16.11 -10.26 0.72
N THR A 15 -15.22 -9.27 0.74
CA THR A 15 -15.58 -7.85 0.87
C THR A 15 -16.56 -7.46 -0.25
N PRO A 16 -17.78 -7.01 0.08
CA PRO A 16 -18.74 -6.58 -0.93
C PRO A 16 -18.28 -5.27 -1.56
N LEU A 17 -18.05 -5.26 -2.87
CA LEU A 17 -17.75 -4.03 -3.60
C LEU A 17 -19.01 -3.22 -3.85
N ARG A 18 -18.94 -1.90 -3.66
CA ARG A 18 -19.97 -0.96 -4.12
C ARG A 18 -20.20 -1.12 -5.62
N SER A 19 -21.44 -0.90 -6.07
CA SER A 19 -21.87 -1.15 -7.46
C SER A 19 -21.05 -0.41 -8.52
N ASN A 20 -20.51 0.76 -8.19
CA ASN A 20 -19.71 1.62 -9.08
C ASN A 20 -18.20 1.53 -8.85
N THR A 21 -17.73 0.58 -8.04
CA THR A 21 -16.30 0.39 -7.74
C THR A 21 -15.78 -0.93 -8.27
N VAL A 22 -14.50 -0.97 -8.60
CA VAL A 22 -13.80 -2.17 -9.09
C VAL A 22 -12.86 -2.77 -8.05
N LEU A 23 -12.47 -1.99 -7.05
CA LEU A 23 -11.53 -2.41 -6.03
C LEU A 23 -11.94 -1.94 -4.64
N ALA A 24 -11.46 -2.67 -3.64
CA ALA A 24 -11.55 -2.31 -2.23
C ALA A 24 -10.17 -2.31 -1.58
N ALA A 25 -9.92 -1.33 -0.71
CA ALA A 25 -8.69 -1.22 0.06
C ALA A 25 -8.90 -0.36 1.32
N PRO A 26 -8.03 -0.47 2.34
CA PRO A 26 -8.00 0.48 3.45
C PRO A 26 -7.63 1.90 2.99
N GLU A 27 -8.48 2.89 3.32
CA GLU A 27 -8.28 4.31 2.98
C GLU A 27 -7.70 5.11 4.15
N TYR A 28 -6.76 6.01 3.87
CA TYR A 28 -6.11 6.87 4.87
C TYR A 28 -6.26 8.34 4.45
N CYS A 29 -7.42 8.91 4.76
CA CYS A 29 -7.77 10.29 4.35
C CYS A 29 -7.00 11.38 5.11
N ASN A 30 -6.36 11.05 6.24
CA ASN A 30 -5.49 11.97 6.99
C ASN A 30 -4.08 12.10 6.38
N ALA A 31 -3.72 11.25 5.41
CA ALA A 31 -2.44 11.36 4.73
C ALA A 31 -2.45 12.60 3.83
N ASN A 32 -1.31 13.32 3.75
CA ASN A 32 -1.17 14.41 2.81
C ASN A 32 -1.09 13.87 1.38
N PHE A 33 -2.25 13.78 0.72
CA PHE A 33 -2.40 13.26 -0.65
C PHE A 33 -1.56 14.04 -1.68
N SER A 34 -1.33 15.33 -1.44
CA SER A 34 -0.64 16.19 -2.40
C SER A 34 0.82 15.82 -2.62
N ILE A 35 1.47 15.12 -1.68
CA ILE A 35 2.89 14.76 -1.76
C ILE A 35 3.21 13.70 -2.82
N TYR A 36 2.20 13.00 -3.33
CA TYR A 36 2.40 11.95 -4.33
C TYR A 36 2.55 12.51 -5.76
N PHE A 37 2.21 13.78 -5.96
CA PHE A 37 2.19 14.44 -7.26
C PHE A 37 3.10 15.68 -7.26
N THR A 38 3.68 15.99 -8.42
CA THR A 38 4.62 17.11 -8.52
C THR A 38 3.90 18.46 -8.49
N PRO A 39 4.58 19.57 -8.15
CA PRO A 39 4.00 20.91 -8.28
C PRO A 39 3.46 21.19 -9.68
N SER A 40 4.14 20.70 -10.72
CA SER A 40 3.73 20.84 -12.13
C SER A 40 2.43 20.10 -12.46
N PHE A 41 2.12 19.00 -11.77
CA PHE A 41 0.82 18.34 -11.89
C PHE A 41 -0.28 19.21 -11.32
N TRP A 42 -0.07 19.74 -10.11
CA TRP A 42 -1.07 20.55 -9.41
C TRP A 42 -1.32 21.90 -10.10
N SER A 43 -0.29 22.51 -10.69
CA SER A 43 -0.41 23.77 -11.40
C SER A 43 -0.99 23.64 -12.82
N ASN A 44 -1.18 22.43 -13.34
CA ASN A 44 -1.79 22.20 -14.65
C ASN A 44 -3.27 21.81 -14.49
N PRO A 45 -4.24 22.68 -14.85
CA PRO A 45 -5.66 22.39 -14.68
C PRO A 45 -6.11 21.12 -15.40
N SER A 46 -5.55 20.81 -16.57
CA SER A 46 -5.91 19.59 -17.33
C SER A 46 -5.56 18.31 -16.57
N LEU A 47 -4.59 18.36 -15.66
CA LEU A 47 -4.17 17.24 -14.84
C LEU A 47 -4.86 17.24 -13.48
N SER A 48 -4.84 18.37 -12.77
CA SER A 48 -5.39 18.47 -11.41
C SER A 48 -6.92 18.31 -11.36
N LEU A 49 -7.64 18.65 -12.44
CA LEU A 49 -9.08 18.38 -12.58
C LEU A 49 -9.43 16.89 -12.47
N THR A 50 -8.47 15.97 -12.64
CA THR A 50 -8.65 14.54 -12.38
C THR A 50 -9.29 14.26 -11.02
N PHE A 51 -8.94 15.07 -10.00
CA PHE A 51 -9.39 14.92 -8.62
C PHE A 51 -10.50 15.88 -8.19
N ALA A 52 -10.87 16.87 -9.00
CA ALA A 52 -11.73 17.99 -8.57
C ALA A 52 -13.10 17.58 -8.00
N ASN A 53 -13.64 16.42 -8.43
CA ASN A 53 -14.93 15.89 -7.98
C ASN A 53 -14.79 14.57 -7.21
N ARG A 54 -13.68 14.39 -6.50
CA ARG A 54 -13.41 13.17 -5.73
C ARG A 54 -12.98 13.55 -4.32
N GLU A 55 -13.53 12.86 -3.33
CA GLU A 55 -12.94 12.80 -1.99
C GLU A 55 -11.75 11.84 -2.05
N ALA A 56 -10.65 12.32 -2.64
CA ALA A 56 -9.48 11.49 -2.93
C ALA A 56 -8.67 11.22 -1.65
N CYS A 57 -8.72 9.98 -1.16
CA CYS A 57 -7.87 9.52 -0.07
C CYS A 57 -6.70 8.67 -0.59
N TYR A 58 -5.61 8.64 0.18
CA TYR A 58 -4.56 7.65 -0.02
C TYR A 58 -5.12 6.25 0.27
N PHE A 59 -4.73 5.27 -0.52
CA PHE A 59 -4.81 3.87 -0.15
C PHE A 59 -3.50 3.19 -0.52
N ASN A 60 -3.17 2.10 0.15
CA ASN A 60 -1.96 1.35 -0.13
C ASN A 60 -2.26 0.24 -1.16
N THR A 61 -1.44 0.11 -2.20
CA THR A 61 -1.59 -0.94 -3.22
C THR A 61 -1.08 -2.31 -2.78
N GLY A 62 -0.51 -2.44 -1.58
CA GLY A 62 -0.01 -3.71 -1.02
C GLY A 62 -1.12 -4.66 -0.56
N VAL A 63 -2.32 -4.15 -0.25
CA VAL A 63 -3.48 -4.99 0.10
C VAL A 63 -4.73 -4.42 -0.57
N MET A 64 -5.27 -5.17 -1.53
CA MET A 64 -6.48 -4.79 -2.28
C MET A 64 -7.30 -6.03 -2.65
N VAL A 65 -8.60 -5.84 -2.76
CA VAL A 65 -9.52 -6.78 -3.41
C VAL A 65 -9.93 -6.18 -4.74
N ILE A 66 -9.83 -6.92 -5.83
CA ILE A 66 -10.14 -6.42 -7.18
C ILE A 66 -11.14 -7.37 -7.85
N ASP A 67 -12.24 -6.81 -8.33
CA ASP A 67 -13.14 -7.52 -9.24
C ASP A 67 -12.51 -7.53 -10.63
N LEU A 68 -11.99 -8.70 -11.02
CA LEU A 68 -11.28 -8.88 -12.29
C LEU A 68 -12.20 -8.77 -13.51
N GLN A 69 -13.51 -8.99 -13.36
CA GLN A 69 -14.45 -8.82 -14.46
C GLN A 69 -14.69 -7.34 -14.73
N ARG A 70 -15.03 -6.58 -13.69
CA ARG A 70 -15.15 -5.11 -13.77
C ARG A 70 -13.85 -4.46 -14.20
N TRP A 71 -12.71 -5.01 -13.75
CA TRP A 71 -11.39 -4.53 -14.13
C TRP A 71 -11.17 -4.57 -15.65
N ARG A 72 -11.48 -5.71 -16.26
CA ARG A 72 -11.32 -5.90 -17.71
C ARG A 72 -12.35 -5.09 -18.50
N SER A 73 -13.62 -5.09 -18.08
CA SER A 73 -14.68 -4.35 -18.78
C SER A 73 -14.49 -2.84 -18.73
N GLY A 74 -13.90 -2.32 -17.65
CA GLY A 74 -13.61 -0.89 -17.48
C GLY A 74 -12.26 -0.45 -18.07
N GLU A 75 -11.51 -1.34 -18.72
CA GLU A 75 -10.20 -1.06 -19.34
C GLU A 75 -9.18 -0.35 -18.41
N TYR A 76 -9.23 -0.64 -17.11
CA TYR A 76 -8.40 0.10 -16.15
C TYR A 76 -6.89 -0.11 -16.33
N THR A 77 -6.47 -1.25 -16.88
CA THR A 77 -5.07 -1.45 -17.30
C THR A 77 -4.63 -0.42 -18.34
N THR A 78 -5.49 -0.08 -19.29
CA THR A 78 -5.21 0.92 -20.33
C THR A 78 -5.11 2.31 -19.69
N MET A 79 -6.07 2.70 -18.85
CA MET A 79 -6.04 3.98 -18.13
C MET A 79 -4.77 4.16 -17.29
N ILE A 80 -4.35 3.13 -16.55
CA ILE A 80 -3.12 3.17 -15.75
C ILE A 80 -1.90 3.35 -16.67
N ARG A 81 -1.82 2.61 -17.77
CA ARG A 81 -0.71 2.72 -18.73
C ARG A 81 -0.63 4.10 -19.37
N GLU A 82 -1.75 4.73 -19.70
CA GLU A 82 -1.79 6.09 -20.24
C GLU A 82 -1.15 7.10 -19.28
N TRP A 83 -1.47 7.03 -17.99
CA TRP A 83 -0.81 7.85 -16.96
C TRP A 83 0.69 7.56 -16.84
N MET A 84 1.09 6.30 -16.96
CA MET A 84 2.51 5.91 -16.96
C MET A 84 3.25 6.44 -18.20
N GLU A 85 2.63 6.43 -19.37
CA GLU A 85 3.22 7.03 -20.59
C GLU A 85 3.33 8.55 -20.47
N LEU A 86 2.34 9.21 -19.87
CA LEU A 86 2.42 10.64 -19.58
C LEU A 86 3.59 10.96 -18.64
N GLN A 87 3.77 10.18 -17.57
CA GLN A 87 4.90 10.31 -16.65
C GLN A 87 6.26 10.22 -17.35
N LYS A 88 6.42 9.34 -18.35
CA LYS A 88 7.67 9.20 -19.11
C LYS A 88 8.03 10.46 -19.89
N ARG A 89 7.01 11.21 -20.34
CA ARG A 89 7.17 12.44 -21.14
C ARG A 89 7.30 13.66 -20.24
N MET A 90 6.55 13.70 -19.14
CA MET A 90 6.53 14.79 -18.17
C MET A 90 6.38 14.25 -16.76
N ARG A 91 7.28 14.63 -15.85
CA ARG A 91 7.23 14.16 -14.46
C ARG A 91 6.05 14.80 -13.71
N ILE A 92 4.97 14.05 -13.54
CA ILE A 92 3.72 14.46 -12.89
C ILE A 92 3.53 13.85 -11.50
N TYR A 93 4.26 12.79 -11.17
CA TYR A 93 4.22 12.18 -9.85
C TYR A 93 5.58 11.67 -9.38
N GLU A 94 5.66 11.40 -8.08
CA GLU A 94 6.86 10.84 -7.45
C GLU A 94 7.04 9.35 -7.72
N LEU A 95 8.24 8.81 -7.52
CA LEU A 95 8.56 7.43 -7.88
C LEU A 95 7.68 6.39 -7.16
N GLY A 96 7.36 5.31 -7.87
CA GLY A 96 6.64 4.16 -7.33
C GLY A 96 5.47 3.73 -8.22
N SER A 97 4.82 2.62 -7.85
CA SER A 97 3.65 2.08 -8.55
C SER A 97 2.32 2.68 -8.08
N LEU A 98 2.32 3.40 -6.94
CA LEU A 98 1.11 3.90 -6.32
C LEU A 98 0.44 5.08 -7.07
N PRO A 99 1.16 6.14 -7.50
CA PRO A 99 0.48 7.32 -8.06
C PRO A 99 -0.42 7.03 -9.28
N PRO A 100 -0.07 6.13 -10.22
CA PRO A 100 -0.99 5.71 -11.29
C PRO A 100 -2.30 5.11 -10.77
N PHE A 101 -2.27 4.33 -9.69
CA PHE A 101 -3.48 3.82 -9.05
C PHE A 101 -4.30 4.93 -8.41
N LEU A 102 -3.65 5.90 -7.76
CA LEU A 102 -4.35 7.05 -7.18
C LEU A 102 -5.07 7.88 -8.25
N LEU A 103 -4.42 8.15 -9.39
CA LEU A 103 -5.02 8.88 -10.52
C LEU A 103 -6.32 8.23 -11.02
N VAL A 104 -6.33 6.91 -11.10
CA VAL A 104 -7.49 6.16 -11.60
C VAL A 104 -8.55 5.97 -10.51
N PHE A 105 -8.14 5.70 -9.27
CA PHE A 105 -9.05 5.13 -8.26
C PHE A 105 -9.26 5.95 -6.99
N ALA A 106 -8.41 6.93 -6.64
CA ALA A 106 -8.59 7.68 -5.40
C ALA A 106 -9.99 8.33 -5.34
N GLY A 107 -10.72 8.09 -4.25
CA GLY A 107 -12.12 8.51 -4.08
C GLY A 107 -13.16 7.68 -4.86
N ARG A 108 -12.76 6.54 -5.43
CA ARG A 108 -13.61 5.64 -6.25
C ARG A 108 -13.42 4.17 -5.91
N ILE A 109 -13.14 3.88 -4.64
CA ILE A 109 -12.94 2.52 -4.14
C ILE A 109 -13.96 2.20 -3.04
N THR A 110 -14.08 0.91 -2.73
CA THR A 110 -14.80 0.49 -1.52
C THR A 110 -13.83 0.50 -0.33
N PRO A 111 -14.10 1.25 0.75
CA PRO A 111 -13.24 1.23 1.93
C PRO A 111 -13.31 -0.11 2.63
N VAL A 112 -12.18 -0.56 3.15
CA VAL A 112 -12.03 -1.77 3.97
C VAL A 112 -11.49 -1.39 5.35
N ASP A 113 -11.90 -2.15 6.38
CA ASP A 113 -11.38 -2.01 7.75
C ASP A 113 -9.84 -2.02 7.76
N HIS A 114 -9.24 -1.08 8.49
CA HIS A 114 -7.79 -0.90 8.59
C HIS A 114 -7.05 -2.12 9.16
N ARG A 115 -7.73 -3.03 9.85
CA ARG A 115 -7.15 -4.31 10.30
C ARG A 115 -6.46 -5.09 9.18
N TRP A 116 -6.91 -4.90 7.94
CA TRP A 116 -6.39 -5.61 6.77
C TRP A 116 -5.08 -5.02 6.25
N ASN A 117 -4.56 -3.94 6.84
CA ASN A 117 -3.28 -3.38 6.45
C ASN A 117 -2.63 -2.62 7.61
N GLN A 118 -2.11 -3.35 8.59
CA GLN A 118 -1.21 -2.80 9.60
C GLN A 118 0.14 -2.47 8.95
N HIS A 119 0.20 -1.32 8.29
CA HIS A 119 1.36 -0.86 7.54
C HIS A 119 2.31 -0.03 8.42
N GLY A 120 3.49 0.26 7.87
CA GLY A 120 4.53 1.06 8.52
C GLY A 120 5.43 0.29 9.48
N LEU A 121 5.32 -1.04 9.53
CA LEU A 121 6.16 -1.88 10.39
C LEU A 121 7.63 -1.90 9.92
N GLY A 122 7.90 -1.41 8.71
CA GLY A 122 9.24 -1.15 8.20
C GLY A 122 9.98 -0.01 8.92
N GLY A 123 9.36 0.56 9.95
CA GLY A 123 9.85 1.69 10.74
C GLY A 123 9.56 3.03 10.09
N ASP A 124 9.82 4.10 10.83
CA ASP A 124 9.75 5.43 10.23
C ASP A 124 10.83 5.59 9.13
N ASN A 125 10.56 6.41 8.12
CA ASN A 125 11.48 6.60 6.99
C ASN A 125 12.70 7.50 7.32
N PHE A 126 12.79 8.01 8.56
CA PHE A 126 13.77 9.03 8.98
C PHE A 126 14.86 8.47 9.90
N ARG A 127 14.47 7.87 11.01
CA ARG A 127 15.30 7.28 12.08
C ARG A 127 15.20 5.75 12.11
N GLY A 128 14.25 5.14 11.40
CA GLY A 128 14.07 3.68 11.38
C GLY A 128 13.53 3.13 12.70
N LEU A 129 12.85 3.96 13.50
CA LEU A 129 12.29 3.54 14.78
C LEU A 129 11.19 2.50 14.58
N CYS A 130 11.12 1.54 15.49
CA CYS A 130 10.04 0.57 15.54
C CYS A 130 8.71 1.29 15.74
N ARG A 131 7.67 0.81 15.06
CA ARG A 131 6.32 1.36 15.15
C ARG A 131 5.41 0.34 15.85
N ASP A 132 4.59 0.83 16.76
CA ASP A 132 3.55 0.04 17.39
C ASP A 132 2.40 -0.26 16.43
N LEU A 133 1.58 -1.24 16.80
CA LEU A 133 0.33 -1.53 16.11
C LEU A 133 -0.63 -0.33 16.25
N HIS A 134 -1.47 -0.09 15.24
CA HIS A 134 -2.55 0.86 15.38
C HIS A 134 -3.62 0.29 16.34
N PRO A 135 -4.43 1.13 16.99
CA PRO A 135 -5.52 0.65 17.82
C PRO A 135 -6.48 -0.26 17.04
N GLY A 136 -7.06 -1.24 17.74
CA GLY A 136 -8.04 -2.17 17.18
C GLY A 136 -7.45 -3.50 16.70
N PRO A 137 -8.28 -4.35 16.09
CA PRO A 137 -7.85 -5.67 15.61
C PRO A 137 -6.89 -5.56 14.43
N VAL A 138 -6.05 -6.58 14.27
CA VAL A 138 -5.09 -6.71 13.17
C VAL A 138 -5.28 -8.06 12.51
N SER A 139 -5.47 -8.05 11.19
CA SER A 139 -5.63 -9.24 10.35
C SER A 139 -4.44 -9.44 9.39
N LEU A 140 -3.70 -8.37 9.09
CA LEU A 140 -2.52 -8.44 8.22
C LEU A 140 -1.46 -7.40 8.65
N LEU A 141 -0.24 -7.89 8.89
CA LEU A 141 0.95 -7.12 9.24
C LEU A 141 1.77 -6.82 7.97
N HIS A 142 2.18 -5.56 7.79
CA HIS A 142 2.88 -5.11 6.59
C HIS A 142 4.12 -4.26 6.95
N TRP A 143 5.30 -4.81 6.65
CA TRP A 143 6.60 -4.12 6.74
C TRP A 143 6.86 -3.16 5.59
N SER A 144 5.86 -2.31 5.30
CA SER A 144 5.98 -1.23 4.34
C SER A 144 7.04 -0.23 4.82
N GLY A 145 7.90 0.23 3.92
CA GLY A 145 9.04 1.10 4.25
C GLY A 145 10.38 0.42 4.03
N LYS A 146 11.45 1.03 4.55
CA LYS A 146 12.83 0.61 4.30
C LYS A 146 13.32 -0.52 5.21
N GLY A 147 12.90 -0.53 6.48
CA GLY A 147 13.36 -1.49 7.48
C GLY A 147 12.70 -2.85 7.34
N LYS A 148 13.23 -3.70 6.46
CA LYS A 148 12.69 -5.06 6.28
C LYS A 148 13.03 -5.97 7.46
N PRO A 149 12.12 -6.89 7.85
CA PRO A 149 12.29 -7.70 9.05
C PRO A 149 13.54 -8.57 8.96
N TRP A 150 13.78 -9.25 7.83
CA TRP A 150 15.00 -10.04 7.58
C TRP A 150 16.28 -9.22 7.78
N ALA A 151 16.35 -8.03 7.19
CA ALA A 151 17.53 -7.18 7.31
C ALA A 151 17.78 -6.67 8.74
N ARG A 152 16.72 -6.48 9.53
CA ARG A 152 16.83 -6.10 10.96
C ARG A 152 17.23 -7.28 11.83
N LEU A 153 16.69 -8.47 11.56
CA LEU A 153 17.04 -9.71 12.25
C LEU A 153 18.52 -10.07 11.99
N ASP A 154 18.95 -10.12 10.74
CA ASP A 154 20.33 -10.39 10.34
C ASP A 154 21.32 -9.36 10.92
N GLY A 155 20.87 -8.11 11.00
CA GLY A 155 21.65 -7.00 11.54
C GLY A 155 21.60 -6.86 13.06
N ASN A 156 21.03 -7.83 13.78
CA ASN A 156 20.84 -7.82 15.24
C ASN A 156 20.23 -6.51 15.79
N ARG A 157 19.27 -5.95 15.05
CA ARG A 157 18.54 -4.70 15.36
C ARG A 157 17.03 -4.90 15.18
N ALA A 158 16.54 -6.05 15.63
CA ALA A 158 15.16 -6.46 15.48
C ALA A 158 14.21 -5.51 16.23
N CYS A 159 13.10 -5.16 15.59
CA CYS A 159 11.94 -4.63 16.27
C CYS A 159 11.12 -5.77 16.89
N PRO A 160 10.33 -5.53 17.95
CA PRO A 160 9.55 -6.58 18.61
C PRO A 160 8.68 -7.43 17.66
N LEU A 161 8.07 -6.79 16.66
CA LEU A 161 7.20 -7.48 15.69
C LEU A 161 7.98 -8.32 14.67
N ASP A 162 9.28 -8.07 14.43
CA ASP A 162 10.08 -8.83 13.46
C ASP A 162 10.17 -10.31 13.84
N ALA A 163 10.10 -10.62 15.13
CA ALA A 163 10.05 -11.98 15.63
C ALA A 163 8.82 -12.76 15.12
N LEU A 164 7.72 -12.09 14.75
CA LEU A 164 6.58 -12.75 14.12
C LEU A 164 6.86 -13.18 12.68
N TRP A 165 7.79 -12.51 12.00
CA TRP A 165 8.23 -12.85 10.64
C TRP A 165 9.26 -13.97 10.63
N ALA A 166 10.15 -14.01 11.63
CA ALA A 166 11.29 -14.93 11.70
C ALA A 166 10.95 -16.42 11.44
N PRO A 167 9.84 -17.00 11.95
CA PRO A 167 9.50 -18.40 11.69
C PRO A 167 9.24 -18.74 10.22
N TYR A 168 8.94 -17.73 9.40
CA TYR A 168 8.68 -17.88 7.96
C TYR A 168 9.92 -17.62 7.11
N ASP A 169 11.06 -17.30 7.73
CA ASP A 169 12.32 -17.22 7.02
C ASP A 169 12.79 -18.63 6.63
N LEU A 170 12.73 -18.92 5.34
CA LEU A 170 13.17 -20.21 4.80
C LEU A 170 14.69 -20.26 4.64
N LEU A 171 15.38 -19.11 4.70
CA LEU A 171 16.83 -19.06 4.64
C LEU A 171 17.40 -19.47 6.00
N LYS A 172 17.87 -20.71 6.10
CA LYS A 172 18.70 -21.13 7.23
C LYS A 172 20.06 -20.45 7.12
N THR A 173 20.28 -19.38 7.87
CA THR A 173 21.62 -18.84 8.06
C THR A 173 22.40 -19.82 8.94
N HIS A 174 23.46 -20.42 8.39
CA HIS A 174 24.29 -21.43 9.07
C HIS A 174 25.12 -20.89 10.26
N PHE A 175 24.84 -19.68 10.74
CA PHE A 175 25.47 -19.13 11.94
C PHE A 175 24.49 -19.18 13.11
N ALA A 176 24.19 -20.41 13.55
CA ALA A 176 23.79 -20.63 14.92
C ALA A 176 25.01 -20.29 15.79
N ILE A 177 24.93 -19.22 16.58
CA ILE A 177 25.80 -19.10 17.74
C ILE A 177 25.31 -20.18 18.70
N GLU A 178 26.11 -21.24 18.85
CA GLU A 178 25.94 -22.21 19.94
C GLU A 178 25.99 -21.44 21.27
N VAL A 179 24.94 -21.58 22.08
CA VAL A 179 24.90 -21.15 23.49
C VAL A 179 25.30 -22.34 24.34
#